data_AF-A0A7W9WF22-F1
#
_entry.id   AF-A0A7W9WF22-F1
#
_cell.length_a   1.000
_cell.length_b   1.000
_cell.length_c   1.000
_cell.angle_alpha   90.00
_cell.angle_beta   90.00
_cell.angle_gamma   90.00
#
_symmetry.space_group_name_H-M   'P 1'
#
loop_
_entity.id
_entity.type
_entity.pdbx_description
1 polymer ?
#
loop_
_entity_poly.entity_id
_entity_poly.type
_entity_poly.pdbx_seq_one_letter_code
_entity_poly.pdbx_strand_id
1 'polypeptide(L)'
;MRQELGLKPYEPLCAFRLCEHLRIKVVVAQQLVGLSSESLTTLCHPSGKHWSALTMPYHPSQQSTHLIIHNGVHSPARQQSNVMHEVAHILCGHQLSAIDTGNGLPDYMRLYPEEQELEADCLGWTLLLPRAALLYALSKGWDNAAIMEHYQASAQMVQLRINRTGVKRQLAYMRS
;
A
#
# COMPACT_ATOMS: atom_id res chain seq x y z
N MET A 1 -9.64 3.79 -10.83
CA MET A 1 -9.77 3.15 -9.51
C MET A 1 -11.01 3.57 -8.72
N ARG A 2 -11.04 4.73 -8.04
CA ARG A 2 -12.24 5.13 -7.23
C ARG A 2 -13.54 5.17 -8.03
N GLN A 3 -13.51 5.83 -9.19
CA GLN A 3 -14.68 5.93 -10.07
C GLN A 3 -15.20 4.56 -10.52
N GLU A 4 -14.31 3.61 -10.82
CA GLU A 4 -14.68 2.25 -11.21
C GLU A 4 -15.37 1.47 -10.08
N LEU A 5 -15.10 1.85 -8.82
CA LEU A 5 -15.75 1.31 -7.62
C LEU A 5 -16.98 2.14 -7.19
N GLY A 6 -17.42 3.11 -7.99
CA GLY A 6 -18.55 3.99 -7.67
C GLY A 6 -18.26 4.99 -6.54
N LEU A 7 -17.00 5.19 -6.18
CA LEU A 7 -16.58 6.10 -5.12
C LEU A 7 -16.33 7.52 -5.66
N LYS A 8 -16.68 8.52 -4.85
CA LYS A 8 -16.32 9.91 -5.12
C LYS A 8 -14.81 10.11 -5.00
N PRO A 9 -14.23 11.14 -5.65
CA PRO A 9 -12.78 11.35 -5.64
C PRO A 9 -12.14 11.52 -4.26
N TYR A 10 -12.94 11.94 -3.27
CA TYR A 10 -12.50 12.15 -1.89
C TYR A 10 -12.86 11.00 -0.95
N GLU A 11 -13.60 9.98 -1.39
CA GLU A 11 -14.00 8.88 -0.51
C GLU A 11 -12.83 7.90 -0.26
N PRO A 12 -12.81 7.23 0.90
CA PRO A 12 -11.77 6.28 1.23
C PRO A 12 -11.81 5.08 0.27
N LEU A 13 -10.62 4.62 -0.13
CA LEU A 13 -10.47 3.46 -1.01
C LEU A 13 -9.83 2.33 -0.20
N CYS A 14 -10.59 1.27 0.06
CA CYS A 14 -10.08 0.08 0.74
C CYS A 14 -9.16 -0.70 -0.22
N ALA A 15 -7.92 -1.00 0.21
CA ALA A 15 -6.93 -1.72 -0.59
C ALA A 15 -7.43 -3.12 -0.95
N PHE A 16 -8.05 -3.83 0.00
CA PHE A 16 -8.56 -5.18 -0.24
C PHE A 16 -9.70 -5.20 -1.26
N ARG A 17 -10.63 -4.23 -1.20
CA ARG A 17 -11.69 -4.11 -2.22
C ARG A 17 -11.12 -3.73 -3.59
N LEU A 18 -10.08 -2.91 -3.63
CA LEU A 18 -9.38 -2.61 -4.88
C LEU A 18 -8.75 -3.87 -5.47
N CYS A 19 -8.11 -4.70 -4.65
CA CYS A 19 -7.56 -5.98 -5.09
C CYS A 19 -8.64 -6.91 -5.64
N GLU A 20 -9.81 -7.01 -4.99
CA GLU A 20 -10.96 -7.79 -5.50
C GLU A 20 -11.40 -7.32 -6.89
N HIS A 21 -11.54 -6.01 -7.08
CA HIS A 21 -11.91 -5.40 -8.37
C HIS A 21 -10.87 -5.68 -9.46
N LEU A 22 -9.58 -5.61 -9.12
CA LEU A 22 -8.46 -5.89 -10.02
C LEU A 22 -8.17 -7.40 -10.18
N ARG A 23 -8.95 -8.27 -9.53
CA ARG A 23 -8.74 -9.73 -9.49
C ARG A 23 -7.36 -10.15 -8.98
N ILE A 24 -6.80 -9.37 -8.05
CA ILE A 24 -5.56 -9.67 -7.35
C ILE A 24 -5.91 -10.50 -6.11
N LYS A 25 -5.30 -11.68 -5.98
CA LYS A 25 -5.48 -12.51 -4.79
C LYS A 25 -4.68 -11.91 -3.65
N VAL A 26 -5.30 -11.69 -2.49
CA VAL A 26 -4.59 -11.25 -1.28
C VAL A 26 -4.64 -12.36 -0.23
N VAL A 27 -3.49 -12.67 0.36
CA VAL A 27 -3.35 -13.68 1.42
C VAL A 27 -2.58 -13.08 2.60
N VAL A 28 -3.05 -13.39 3.80
CA VAL A 28 -2.36 -13.05 5.05
C VAL A 28 -1.23 -14.06 5.26
N ALA A 29 0.00 -13.61 5.52
CA ALA A 29 1.16 -14.50 5.65
C ALA A 29 0.95 -15.66 6.65
N GLN A 30 0.23 -15.42 7.73
CA GLN A 30 -0.15 -16.39 8.77
C GLN A 30 -1.01 -17.55 8.24
N GLN A 31 -1.65 -17.40 7.08
CA GLN A 31 -2.53 -18.40 6.47
C GLN A 31 -1.78 -19.28 5.45
N LEU A 32 -0.49 -19.05 5.21
CA LEU A 32 0.28 -19.83 4.26
C LEU A 32 0.57 -21.23 4.82
N VAL A 33 0.10 -22.25 4.09
CA VAL A 33 0.38 -23.66 4.38
C VAL A 33 1.71 -24.05 3.76
N GLY A 34 2.50 -24.87 4.45
CA GLY A 34 3.77 -25.40 3.93
C GLY A 34 5.01 -24.57 4.27
N LEU A 35 4.86 -23.45 4.99
CA LEU A 35 5.99 -22.76 5.62
C LEU A 35 6.40 -23.48 6.90
N SER A 36 7.71 -23.53 7.16
CA SER A 36 8.21 -24.03 8.44
C SER A 36 7.79 -23.10 9.57
N SER A 37 7.68 -23.64 10.79
CA SER A 37 7.38 -22.83 11.98
C SER A 37 8.39 -21.68 12.15
N GLU A 38 9.67 -21.92 11.83
CA GLU A 38 10.74 -20.91 11.90
C GLU A 38 10.55 -19.78 10.88
N SER A 39 10.17 -20.11 9.63
CA SER A 39 9.87 -19.11 8.61
C SER A 39 8.63 -18.29 8.98
N LEU A 40 7.60 -18.93 9.52
CA LEU A 40 6.41 -18.22 10.02
C LEU A 40 6.76 -17.30 11.20
N THR A 41 7.57 -17.76 12.16
CA THR A 41 8.03 -16.93 13.29
C THR A 41 8.84 -15.73 12.81
N THR A 42 9.69 -15.91 11.80
CA THR A 42 10.47 -14.81 11.22
C THR A 42 9.59 -13.81 10.47
N LEU A 43 8.69 -14.29 9.60
CA LEU A 43 7.79 -13.45 8.79
C LEU A 43 6.72 -12.75 9.63
N CYS A 44 6.24 -13.42 10.68
CA CYS A 44 5.19 -12.93 11.58
C CYS A 44 5.75 -12.46 12.92
N HIS A 45 7.05 -12.15 12.99
CA HIS A 45 7.67 -11.72 14.25
C HIS A 45 6.93 -10.47 14.77
N PRO A 46 6.58 -10.39 16.07
CA PRO A 46 5.79 -9.29 16.63
C PRO A 46 6.42 -7.91 16.43
N SER A 47 7.75 -7.84 16.28
CA SER A 47 8.43 -6.59 15.97
C SER A 47 8.14 -6.08 14.54
N GLY A 48 7.70 -6.94 13.62
CA GLY A 48 7.21 -6.58 12.28
C GLY A 48 8.22 -5.87 11.36
N LYS A 49 9.49 -5.73 11.76
CA LYS A 49 10.44 -4.82 11.10
C LYS A 49 11.06 -5.38 9.83
N HIS A 50 11.07 -6.70 9.63
CA HIS A 50 11.84 -7.30 8.55
C HIS A 50 11.04 -7.44 7.24
N TRP A 51 9.71 -7.28 7.27
CA TRP A 51 8.87 -7.58 6.12
C TRP A 51 7.46 -6.97 6.21
N SER A 52 6.94 -6.46 5.08
CA SER A 52 5.64 -5.79 5.00
C SER A 52 4.63 -6.50 4.09
N ALA A 53 4.93 -6.64 2.80
CA ALA A 53 4.12 -7.35 1.82
C ALA A 53 4.95 -7.71 0.57
N LEU A 54 4.52 -8.71 -0.20
CA LEU A 54 5.13 -9.18 -1.46
C LEU A 54 4.04 -9.20 -2.51
N THR A 55 4.42 -8.91 -3.74
CA THR A 55 3.65 -9.27 -4.92
C THR A 55 4.40 -10.28 -5.79
N MET A 56 3.69 -11.25 -6.35
CA MET A 56 4.20 -12.13 -7.40
C MET A 56 3.14 -12.40 -8.47
N PRO A 57 3.53 -12.70 -9.72
CA PRO A 57 2.62 -13.25 -10.72
C PRO A 57 1.96 -14.54 -10.21
N TYR A 58 0.67 -14.71 -10.47
CA TYR A 58 -0.08 -15.85 -9.94
C TYR A 58 -1.19 -16.25 -10.91
N HIS A 59 -1.06 -17.45 -11.50
CA HIS A 59 -1.99 -17.95 -12.53
C HIS A 59 -2.45 -19.39 -12.27
N PRO A 60 -3.09 -19.70 -11.13
CA PRO A 60 -3.55 -21.06 -10.85
C PRO A 60 -4.77 -21.49 -11.71
N SER A 61 -5.55 -20.54 -12.24
CA SER A 61 -6.86 -20.83 -12.88
C SER A 61 -7.37 -19.77 -13.87
N GLN A 62 -6.50 -18.91 -14.41
CA GLN A 62 -6.82 -17.76 -15.30
C GLN A 62 -7.72 -16.64 -14.73
N GLN A 63 -8.19 -16.74 -13.47
CA GLN A 63 -9.04 -15.70 -12.87
C GLN A 63 -8.25 -14.59 -12.16
N SER A 64 -7.11 -14.92 -11.57
CA SER A 64 -6.20 -13.97 -10.94
C SER A 64 -4.95 -13.77 -11.77
N THR A 65 -4.43 -12.54 -11.73
CA THR A 65 -3.18 -12.18 -12.42
C THR A 65 -1.99 -12.18 -11.45
N HIS A 66 -2.22 -11.78 -10.20
CA HIS A 66 -1.20 -11.60 -9.18
C HIS A 66 -1.66 -12.10 -7.81
N LEU A 67 -0.69 -12.42 -6.96
CA LEU A 67 -0.85 -12.74 -5.56
C LEU A 67 -0.09 -11.71 -4.73
N ILE A 68 -0.78 -11.05 -3.81
CA ILE A 68 -0.20 -10.23 -2.76
C ILE A 68 -0.23 -11.01 -1.45
N ILE A 69 0.93 -11.13 -0.80
CA ILE A 69 1.06 -11.69 0.54
C ILE A 69 1.42 -10.54 1.48
N HIS A 70 0.59 -10.25 2.47
CA HIS A 70 0.88 -9.18 3.44
C HIS A 70 1.04 -9.72 4.87
N ASN A 71 1.86 -9.04 5.66
CA ASN A 71 2.06 -9.38 7.06
C ASN A 71 0.88 -8.87 7.91
N GLY A 72 0.11 -9.81 8.49
CA GLY A 72 -1.05 -9.52 9.33
C GLY A 72 -0.74 -8.93 10.72
N VAL A 73 0.53 -8.88 11.15
CA VAL A 73 0.93 -8.28 12.44
C VAL A 73 0.89 -6.76 12.41
N HIS A 74 1.03 -6.14 11.24
CA HIS A 74 0.98 -4.70 11.07
C HIS A 74 -0.39 -4.12 11.48
N SER A 75 -0.43 -2.87 11.92
CA SER A 75 -1.70 -2.20 12.22
C SER A 75 -2.60 -2.15 10.97
N PRO A 76 -3.94 -2.10 11.11
CA PRO A 76 -4.84 -2.05 9.96
C PRO A 76 -4.47 -0.96 8.94
N ALA A 77 -4.10 0.23 9.42
CA ALA A 77 -3.65 1.32 8.55
C ALA A 77 -2.35 1.02 7.79
N ARG A 78 -1.40 0.33 8.44
CA ARG A 78 -0.15 -0.08 7.80
C ARG A 78 -0.39 -1.20 6.79
N GLN A 79 -1.30 -2.14 7.08
CA GLN A 79 -1.71 -3.16 6.11
C GLN A 79 -2.33 -2.53 4.86
N GLN A 80 -3.24 -1.55 5.02
CA GLN A 80 -3.82 -0.79 3.90
C GLN A 80 -2.71 -0.14 3.05
N SER A 81 -1.75 0.55 3.67
CA SER A 81 -0.65 1.18 2.93
C SER A 81 0.27 0.19 2.23
N ASN A 82 0.59 -0.93 2.88
CA ASN A 82 1.46 -1.96 2.31
C ASN A 82 0.79 -2.59 1.08
N VAL A 83 -0.49 -2.97 1.19
CA VAL A 83 -1.23 -3.54 0.05
C VAL A 83 -1.40 -2.52 -1.07
N MET A 84 -1.61 -1.23 -0.78
CA MET A 84 -1.66 -0.19 -1.82
C MET A 84 -0.33 0.00 -2.55
N HIS A 85 0.81 -0.14 -1.85
CA HIS A 85 2.14 -0.10 -2.45
C HIS A 85 2.35 -1.29 -3.40
N GLU A 86 1.99 -2.50 -2.96
CA GLU A 86 2.01 -3.70 -3.81
C GLU A 86 1.10 -3.58 -5.05
N VAL A 87 -0.12 -3.05 -4.89
CA VAL A 87 -1.02 -2.75 -6.02
C VAL A 87 -0.38 -1.74 -6.98
N ALA A 88 0.37 -0.76 -6.47
CA ALA A 88 1.04 0.22 -7.31
C ALA A 88 2.12 -0.41 -8.19
N HIS A 89 2.91 -1.36 -7.67
CA HIS A 89 3.85 -2.13 -8.50
C HIS A 89 3.14 -2.82 -9.68
N ILE A 90 1.99 -3.45 -9.41
CA ILE A 90 1.21 -4.15 -10.43
C ILE A 90 0.68 -3.17 -11.49
N LEU A 91 0.11 -2.04 -11.05
CA LEU A 91 -0.48 -1.04 -11.95
C LEU A 91 0.57 -0.35 -12.82
N CYS A 92 1.77 -0.13 -12.30
CA CYS A 92 2.89 0.45 -13.06
C CYS A 92 3.62 -0.59 -13.94
N GLY A 93 3.29 -1.89 -13.82
CA GLY A 93 3.97 -2.95 -14.56
C GLY A 93 5.43 -3.15 -14.14
N HIS A 94 5.75 -2.79 -12.89
CA HIS A 94 7.10 -2.87 -12.33
C HIS A 94 7.68 -4.29 -12.44
N GLN A 95 8.98 -4.36 -12.73
CA GLN A 95 9.71 -5.60 -12.95
C GLN A 95 10.81 -5.74 -11.93
N LEU A 96 10.96 -6.95 -11.42
CA LEU A 96 12.03 -7.28 -10.49
C LEU A 96 13.39 -7.11 -11.15
N SER A 97 14.37 -6.61 -10.39
CA SER A 97 15.77 -6.70 -10.78
C SER A 97 16.16 -8.17 -10.92
N ALA A 98 16.99 -8.49 -11.92
CA ALA A 98 17.54 -9.83 -12.05
C ALA A 98 18.28 -10.21 -10.76
N ILE A 99 17.92 -11.33 -10.15
CA ILE A 99 18.60 -11.84 -8.94
C ILE A 99 19.96 -12.38 -9.39
N ASP A 100 21.05 -11.71 -9.01
CA ASP A 100 22.39 -12.29 -9.15
C ASP A 100 22.58 -13.35 -8.06
N THR A 101 22.45 -14.61 -8.44
CA THR A 101 22.65 -15.76 -7.54
C THR A 101 24.12 -16.05 -7.24
N GLY A 102 25.06 -15.21 -7.70
CA GLY A 102 26.50 -15.46 -7.64
C GLY A 102 27.15 -15.36 -6.25
N ASN A 103 26.59 -14.59 -5.31
CA ASN A 103 27.27 -14.27 -4.05
C ASN A 103 26.44 -14.61 -2.80
N GLY A 104 26.18 -15.90 -2.54
CA GLY A 104 26.11 -16.55 -1.20
C GLY A 104 25.34 -15.93 -0.01
N LEU A 105 24.66 -14.80 -0.17
CA LEU A 105 23.90 -14.06 0.81
C LEU A 105 22.60 -13.65 0.12
N PRO A 106 21.43 -13.99 0.66
CA PRO A 106 20.20 -13.67 -0.05
C PRO A 106 19.94 -12.16 0.15
N ASP A 107 20.15 -11.37 -0.90
CA ASP A 107 19.69 -9.99 -1.05
C ASP A 107 18.15 -9.94 -1.22
N TYR A 108 17.41 -10.63 -0.36
CA TYR A 108 15.95 -10.82 -0.45
C TYR A 108 15.12 -9.55 -0.18
N MET A 109 15.75 -8.38 -0.04
CA MET A 109 15.09 -7.13 0.38
C MET A 109 15.17 -5.97 -0.62
N ARG A 110 15.70 -6.14 -1.83
CA ARG A 110 15.63 -5.10 -2.89
C ARG A 110 15.22 -5.71 -4.22
N LEU A 111 13.93 -5.94 -4.33
CA LEU A 111 13.32 -6.65 -5.44
C LEU A 111 13.07 -5.72 -6.65
N TYR A 112 12.80 -4.42 -6.44
CA TYR A 112 12.65 -3.45 -7.54
C TYR A 112 13.77 -2.40 -7.57
N PRO A 113 14.08 -1.84 -8.76
CA PRO A 113 14.92 -0.65 -8.88
C PRO A 113 14.38 0.52 -8.04
N GLU A 114 15.27 1.37 -7.53
CA GLU A 114 14.91 2.50 -6.64
C GLU A 114 13.86 3.45 -7.26
N GLU A 115 13.93 3.70 -8.56
CA GLU A 115 12.94 4.52 -9.27
C GLU A 115 11.54 3.90 -9.22
N GLN A 116 11.44 2.58 -9.41
CA GLN A 116 10.17 1.85 -9.35
C GLN A 116 9.60 1.82 -7.92
N GLU A 117 10.45 1.70 -6.90
CA GLU A 117 10.04 1.83 -5.50
C GLU A 117 9.45 3.22 -5.21
N LEU A 118 10.10 4.28 -5.68
CA LEU A 118 9.61 5.66 -5.52
C LEU A 118 8.28 5.91 -6.24
N GLU A 119 8.11 5.34 -7.45
CA GLU A 119 6.86 5.39 -8.18
C GLU A 119 5.73 4.63 -7.46
N ALA A 120 6.02 3.42 -6.99
CA ALA A 120 5.07 2.60 -6.25
C ALA A 120 4.63 3.27 -4.95
N ASP A 121 5.57 3.89 -4.23
CA ASP A 121 5.27 4.73 -3.07
C ASP A 121 4.35 5.89 -3.44
N CYS A 122 4.71 6.66 -4.46
CA CYS A 122 3.93 7.83 -4.87
C CYS A 122 2.48 7.46 -5.25
N LEU A 123 2.31 6.41 -6.05
CA LEU A 123 1.00 5.93 -6.48
C LEU A 123 0.25 5.30 -5.31
N GLY A 124 0.87 4.42 -4.52
CA GLY A 124 0.27 3.75 -3.38
C GLY A 124 -0.27 4.74 -2.34
N TRP A 125 0.50 5.78 -2.01
CA TRP A 125 0.04 6.82 -1.09
C TRP A 125 -1.07 7.68 -1.70
N THR A 126 -1.08 7.87 -3.01
CA THR A 126 -2.12 8.63 -3.71
C THR A 126 -3.42 7.83 -3.83
N LEU A 127 -3.34 6.51 -4.00
CA LEU A 127 -4.48 5.60 -3.93
C LEU A 127 -5.10 5.63 -2.54
N LEU A 128 -4.28 5.57 -1.48
CA LEU A 128 -4.76 5.62 -0.10
C LEU A 128 -5.35 6.98 0.28
N LEU A 129 -4.59 8.07 0.08
CA LEU A 129 -4.94 9.42 0.52
C LEU A 129 -4.71 10.45 -0.61
N PRO A 130 -5.66 10.59 -1.55
CA PRO A 130 -5.54 11.48 -2.68
C PRO A 130 -5.65 12.95 -2.25
N ARG A 131 -5.16 13.86 -3.09
CA ARG A 131 -5.25 15.30 -2.81
C ARG A 131 -6.70 15.78 -2.63
N ALA A 132 -7.65 15.22 -3.41
CA ALA A 132 -9.07 15.56 -3.28
C ALA A 132 -9.65 15.21 -1.90
N ALA A 133 -9.26 14.06 -1.33
CA ALA A 133 -9.61 13.65 0.02
C ALA A 133 -9.11 14.65 1.08
N LEU A 134 -7.86 15.09 0.95
CA LEU A 134 -7.27 16.08 1.86
C LEU A 134 -7.94 17.45 1.75
N LEU A 135 -8.23 17.92 0.54
CA LEU A 135 -8.96 19.18 0.35
C LEU A 135 -10.36 19.11 0.96
N TYR A 136 -11.07 18.01 0.72
CA TYR A 136 -12.39 17.77 1.31
C TYR A 136 -12.33 17.80 2.84
N ALA A 137 -11.48 16.97 3.45
CA ALA A 137 -11.37 16.85 4.90
C ALA A 137 -10.95 18.18 5.57
N LEU A 138 -9.90 18.82 5.07
CA LEU A 138 -9.38 20.06 5.66
C LEU A 138 -10.33 21.26 5.44
N SER A 139 -11.06 21.30 4.31
CA SER A 139 -12.08 22.34 4.10
C SER A 139 -13.26 22.20 5.06
N LYS A 140 -13.57 20.97 5.50
CA LYS A 140 -14.56 20.65 6.54
C LYS A 140 -14.05 20.80 7.97
N GLY A 141 -12.79 21.23 8.15
CA GLY A 141 -12.21 21.45 9.48
C GLY A 141 -11.79 20.17 10.20
N TRP A 142 -11.63 19.05 9.49
CA TRP A 142 -11.13 17.81 10.11
C TRP A 142 -9.69 17.97 10.57
N ASP A 143 -9.38 17.42 11.74
CA ASP A 143 -8.01 17.32 12.24
C ASP A 143 -7.32 16.05 11.71
N ASN A 144 -6.03 15.89 12.05
CA ASN A 144 -5.27 14.73 11.61
C ASN A 144 -5.84 13.40 12.13
N ALA A 145 -6.40 13.38 13.34
CA ALA A 145 -6.94 12.15 13.94
C ALA A 145 -8.20 11.68 13.18
N ALA A 146 -9.11 12.59 12.86
CA ALA A 146 -10.29 12.32 12.05
C ALA A 146 -9.92 11.83 10.64
N ILE A 147 -8.86 12.40 10.03
CA ILE A 147 -8.36 11.93 8.73
C ILE A 147 -7.78 10.51 8.84
N MET A 148 -6.97 10.24 9.88
CA MET A 148 -6.39 8.91 10.11
C MET A 148 -7.49 7.84 10.24
N GLU A 149 -8.49 8.12 11.07
CA GLU A 149 -9.61 7.22 11.31
C GLU A 149 -10.44 6.98 10.04
N HIS A 150 -10.81 8.05 9.32
CA HIS A 150 -11.66 7.94 8.15
C HIS A 150 -10.99 7.23 6.96
N TYR A 151 -9.71 7.52 6.70
CA TYR A 151 -8.98 6.96 5.56
C TYR A 151 -8.15 5.72 5.91
N GLN A 152 -8.20 5.26 7.16
CA GLN A 152 -7.39 4.14 7.66
C GLN A 152 -5.90 4.34 7.32
N ALA A 153 -5.39 5.53 7.61
CA ALA A 153 -4.03 5.95 7.31
C ALA A 153 -3.25 6.24 8.60
N SER A 154 -1.94 5.97 8.58
CA SER A 154 -1.08 6.29 9.73
C SER A 154 -0.89 7.80 9.88
N ALA A 155 -0.55 8.26 11.09
CA ALA A 155 -0.21 9.66 11.34
C ALA A 155 0.90 10.16 10.40
N GLN A 156 1.92 9.32 10.19
CA GLN A 156 3.02 9.60 9.28
C GLN A 156 2.53 9.78 7.83
N MET A 157 1.64 8.92 7.35
CA MET A 157 1.06 9.01 6.01
C MET A 157 0.26 10.29 5.81
N VAL A 158 -0.60 10.65 6.79
CA VAL A 158 -1.38 11.89 6.74
C VAL A 158 -0.47 13.10 6.68
N GLN A 159 0.54 13.17 7.54
CA GLN A 159 1.49 14.27 7.58
C GLN A 159 2.29 14.39 6.27
N LEU A 160 2.81 13.26 5.77
CA LEU A 160 3.54 13.18 4.50
C LEU A 160 2.69 13.70 3.33
N ARG A 161 1.43 13.27 3.24
CA ARG A 161 0.53 13.64 2.14
C ARG A 161 0.07 15.08 2.21
N ILE A 162 -0.21 15.61 3.40
CA ILE A 162 -0.50 17.04 3.58
C ILE A 162 0.69 17.89 3.06
N ASN A 163 1.91 17.50 3.42
CA ASN A 163 3.11 18.24 3.03
C ASN A 163 3.37 18.15 1.51
N ARG A 164 3.30 16.95 0.93
CA ARG A 164 3.58 16.75 -0.51
C ARG A 164 2.53 17.35 -1.44
N THR A 165 1.30 17.55 -0.98
CA THR A 165 0.20 18.03 -1.84
C THR A 165 -0.03 19.54 -1.81
N GLY A 166 0.60 20.27 -0.88
CA GLY A 166 0.45 21.72 -0.75
C GLY A 166 -0.95 22.21 -0.34
N VAL A 167 -1.84 21.32 0.07
CA VAL A 167 -3.26 21.60 0.32
C VAL A 167 -3.49 22.66 1.39
N LYS A 168 -2.65 22.71 2.43
CA LYS A 168 -2.74 23.75 3.47
C LYS A 168 -2.49 25.15 2.91
N ARG A 169 -1.47 25.29 2.04
CA ARG A 169 -1.14 26.57 1.41
C ARG A 169 -2.27 27.04 0.51
N GLN A 170 -2.84 26.14 -0.29
CA GLN A 170 -3.98 26.46 -1.14
C GLN A 170 -5.20 26.92 -0.34
N LEU A 171 -5.57 26.17 0.72
CA LEU A 171 -6.73 26.52 1.54
C LEU A 171 -6.54 27.85 2.28
N ALA A 172 -5.32 28.20 2.68
CA ALA A 172 -5.01 29.50 3.26
C ALA A 172 -5.29 30.65 2.27
N TYR A 173 -4.82 30.51 1.01
CA TYR A 173 -5.09 31.52 -0.04
C TYR A 173 -6.57 31.63 -0.42
N MET A 174 -7.35 30.56 -0.33
CA MET A 174 -8.79 30.62 -0.65
C MET A 174 -9.62 31.27 0.46
N ARG A 175 -9.05 31.47 1.65
CA ARG A 175 -9.71 32.07 2.82
C ARG A 175 -9.32 33.54 3.03
N SER A 176 -8.27 34.01 2.36
CA SER A 176 -7.85 35.42 2.30
C SER A 176 -8.61 36.16 1.21
#